data_AF-A0A1Z9M3T9-F1
#
_entry.id   AF-A0A1Z9M3T9-F1
#
_cell.length_a   1.000
_cell.length_b   1.000
_cell.length_c   1.000
_cell.angle_alpha   90.00
_cell.angle_beta   90.00
_cell.angle_gamma   90.00
#
_symmetry.space_group_name_H-M   'P 1'
#
loop_
_entity.id
_entity.type
_entity.pdbx_description
1 polymer ?
#
loop_
_entity_poly.entity_id
_entity_poly.type
_entity_poly.pdbx_seq_one_letter_code
_entity_poly.pdbx_strand_id
1 'polypeptide(L)'
;MAKRRKTASVGLYNELIAQAHFAKDPNKIVFVPAMGKGPIDMVVLDINTGEYQAYDVKSANYRKSEYTPKDTYKRKAGTLINRGLTGEQKKLKVKIYYNK
;
A
#
# COMPACT_ATOMS: atom_id res chain seq x y z
N MET A 1 -4.81 6.55 23.42
CA MET A 1 -3.49 6.72 22.76
C MET A 1 -2.83 5.42 22.31
N ALA A 2 -2.77 4.36 23.14
CA ALA A 2 -2.07 3.10 22.80
C ALA A 2 -2.54 2.40 21.50
N LYS A 3 -3.86 2.37 21.22
CA LYS A 3 -4.42 1.76 20.00
C LYS A 3 -3.93 2.45 18.71
N ARG A 4 -3.83 3.78 18.72
CA ARG A 4 -3.28 4.56 17.58
C ARG A 4 -1.80 4.26 17.35
N ARG A 5 -1.01 4.09 18.42
CA ARG A 5 0.41 3.70 18.31
C ARG A 5 0.59 2.32 17.67
N LYS A 6 -0.22 1.33 18.07
CA LYS A 6 -0.20 -0.02 17.47
C LYS A 6 -0.54 0.00 15.97
N THR A 7 -1.55 0.78 15.57
CA THR A 7 -1.90 0.88 14.15
C THR A 7 -0.81 1.62 13.36
N ALA A 8 -0.24 2.69 13.91
CA ALA A 8 0.85 3.42 13.28
C ALA A 8 2.11 2.55 13.13
N SER A 9 2.47 1.76 14.15
CA SER A 9 3.62 0.85 14.07
C SER A 9 3.43 -0.22 13.00
N VAL A 10 2.21 -0.74 12.82
CA VAL A 10 1.89 -1.69 11.76
C VAL A 10 1.99 -1.04 10.38
N GLY A 11 1.54 0.21 10.22
CA GLY A 11 1.72 0.97 8.97
C GLY A 11 3.20 1.09 8.61
N LEU A 12 3.99 1.67 9.52
CA LEU A 12 5.42 1.87 9.35
C LEU A 12 6.17 0.55 9.06
N TYR A 13 5.85 -0.52 9.77
CA TYR A 13 6.43 -1.84 9.52
C TYR A 13 6.17 -2.30 8.08
N ASN A 14 4.94 -2.16 7.57
CA ASN A 14 4.63 -2.57 6.21
C ASN A 14 5.31 -1.70 5.15
N GLU A 15 5.42 -0.40 5.39
CA GLU A 15 6.17 0.51 4.52
C GLU A 15 7.65 0.10 4.43
N LEU A 16 8.30 -0.19 5.57
CA LEU A 16 9.70 -0.62 5.61
C LEU A 16 9.91 -1.96 4.89
N ILE A 17 9.01 -2.93 5.07
CA ILE A 17 9.09 -4.21 4.36
C ILE A 17 8.90 -4.01 2.85
N ALA A 18 7.97 -3.16 2.43
CA ALA A 18 7.76 -2.86 1.02
C ALA A 18 8.99 -2.17 0.40
N GLN A 19 9.59 -1.21 1.10
CA GLN A 19 10.82 -0.55 0.68
C GLN A 19 11.95 -1.56 0.52
N ALA A 20 12.16 -2.41 1.52
CA ALA A 20 13.17 -3.46 1.48
C ALA A 20 12.91 -4.46 0.34
N HIS A 21 11.65 -4.82 0.08
CA HIS A 21 11.29 -5.72 -1.01
C HIS A 21 11.72 -5.19 -2.38
N PHE A 22 11.43 -3.91 -2.67
CA PHE A 22 11.84 -3.31 -3.95
C PHE A 22 13.34 -3.04 -4.02
N ALA A 23 13.97 -2.64 -2.91
CA ALA A 23 15.40 -2.37 -2.84
C ALA A 23 16.29 -3.63 -2.95
N LYS A 24 15.71 -4.85 -2.91
CA LYS A 24 16.44 -6.09 -3.21
C LYS A 24 16.90 -6.17 -4.67
N ASP A 25 16.19 -5.49 -5.57
CA ASP A 25 16.59 -5.41 -6.97
C ASP A 25 17.62 -4.26 -7.12
N PRO A 26 18.87 -4.54 -7.52
CA PRO A 26 19.91 -3.52 -7.63
C PRO A 26 19.61 -2.47 -8.69
N ASN A 27 18.68 -2.74 -9.61
CA ASN A 27 18.26 -1.79 -10.64
C ASN A 27 17.10 -0.90 -10.19
N LYS A 28 16.63 -1.03 -8.95
CA LYS A 28 15.52 -0.24 -8.42
C LYS A 28 15.97 0.68 -7.30
N ILE A 29 15.64 1.95 -7.45
CA ILE A 29 15.85 2.95 -6.41
C ILE A 29 14.50 3.28 -5.77
N VAL A 30 14.43 3.16 -4.44
CA VAL A 30 13.23 3.46 -3.66
C VAL A 30 13.38 4.84 -3.01
N PHE A 31 12.47 5.75 -3.37
CA PHE A 31 12.35 7.07 -2.77
C PHE A 31 11.18 7.09 -1.80
N VAL A 32 11.43 7.60 -0.59
CA VAL A 32 10.42 7.78 0.46
C VAL A 32 10.16 9.28 0.62
N PRO A 33 8.90 9.73 0.72
CA PRO A 33 8.59 11.14 0.89
C PRO A 33 9.18 11.68 2.19
N ALA A 34 9.85 12.83 2.12
CA ALA A 34 10.41 13.48 3.29
C ALA A 34 9.31 13.75 4.33
N MET A 35 9.57 13.36 5.58
CA MET A 35 8.63 13.45 6.70
C MET A 35 7.32 12.65 6.56
N GLY A 36 7.23 11.70 5.61
CA GLY A 36 6.02 10.88 5.44
C GLY A 36 4.78 11.67 5.06
N LYS A 37 4.95 12.83 4.41
CA LYS A 37 3.85 13.68 3.96
C LYS A 37 3.58 13.46 2.47
N GLY A 38 2.32 13.22 2.13
CA GLY A 38 1.87 13.18 0.74
C GLY A 38 0.80 12.12 0.49
N PRO A 39 0.30 12.04 -0.75
CA PRO A 39 -0.70 11.05 -1.15
C PRO A 39 -0.08 9.67 -1.47
N ILE A 40 1.22 9.48 -1.24
CA ILE A 40 1.98 8.28 -1.58
C ILE A 40 2.92 7.92 -0.44
N ASP A 41 3.29 6.65 -0.37
CA ASP A 41 4.23 6.14 0.65
C ASP A 41 5.63 5.93 0.07
N MET A 42 5.76 5.68 -1.24
CA MET A 42 7.06 5.60 -1.93
C MET A 42 6.95 5.79 -3.44
N VAL A 43 8.10 6.03 -4.08
CA VAL A 43 8.30 5.92 -5.53
C VAL A 43 9.42 4.93 -5.79
N VAL A 44 9.21 4.01 -6.73
CA VAL A 44 10.24 3.09 -7.21
C VAL A 44 10.63 3.49 -8.62
N LEU A 45 11.91 3.80 -8.83
CA LEU A 45 12.50 4.07 -10.14
C LEU A 45 13.27 2.85 -10.61
N ASP A 46 12.99 2.37 -11.82
CA ASP A 46 13.83 1.37 -12.49
C ASP A 46 14.88 2.08 -13.34
N ILE A 47 16.16 1.86 -13.04
CA ILE A 47 17.25 2.59 -13.71
C ILE A 47 17.54 2.07 -15.11
N ASN A 48 17.12 0.85 -15.44
CA ASN A 48 17.32 0.29 -16.79
C ASN A 48 16.36 0.94 -17.79
N THR A 49 15.12 1.17 -17.38
CA THR A 49 14.07 1.72 -18.25
C THR A 49 13.84 3.22 -18.05
N GLY A 50 14.25 3.77 -16.90
CA GLY A 50 13.92 5.13 -16.48
C GLY A 50 12.46 5.30 -16.04
N GLU A 51 11.67 4.22 -16.00
CA GLU A 51 10.27 4.28 -15.59
C GLU A 51 10.15 4.33 -14.07
N TYR A 52 9.20 5.12 -13.58
CA TYR A 52 8.88 5.18 -12.16
C TYR A 52 7.45 4.74 -11.88
N GLN A 53 7.22 4.21 -10.69
CA GLN A 53 5.90 3.89 -10.17
C GLN A 53 5.77 4.38 -8.73
N ALA A 54 4.76 5.22 -8.49
CA ALA A 54 4.38 5.61 -7.14
C ALA A 54 3.48 4.54 -6.50
N TYR A 55 3.70 4.28 -5.21
CA TYR A 55 2.96 3.29 -4.44
C TYR A 55 2.36 3.88 -3.16
N ASP A 56 1.18 3.37 -2.83
CA ASP A 56 0.50 3.53 -1.55
C ASP A 56 0.48 2.16 -0.87
N VAL A 57 1.20 2.01 0.24
CA VAL A 57 1.35 0.76 0.98
C VAL A 57 0.15 0.56 1.89
N LYS A 58 -0.40 -0.66 1.88
CA LYS A 58 -1.51 -1.03 2.73
C LYS A 58 -1.29 -2.42 3.30
N SER A 59 -1.59 -2.58 4.58
CA SER A 59 -1.65 -3.90 5.20
C SER A 59 -2.77 -4.72 4.55
N ALA A 60 -2.43 -5.91 4.07
CA ALA A 60 -3.43 -6.86 3.59
C ALA A 60 -4.36 -7.24 4.76
N ASN A 61 -5.66 -6.98 4.59
CA ASN A 61 -6.68 -7.40 5.55
C ASN A 61 -7.66 -8.32 4.84
N TYR A 62 -8.00 -9.43 5.48
CA TYR A 62 -8.87 -10.45 4.91
C TYR A 62 -10.20 -10.51 5.66
N ARG A 63 -11.28 -10.79 4.94
CA ARG A 63 -12.61 -10.91 5.54
C ARG A 63 -12.69 -12.15 6.43
N LYS A 64 -13.15 -11.97 7.66
CA LYS A 64 -13.27 -13.05 8.65
C LYS A 64 -14.47 -13.96 8.42
N SER A 65 -15.54 -13.43 7.83
CA SER A 65 -16.79 -14.15 7.61
C SER A 65 -17.41 -13.78 6.26
N GLU A 66 -18.29 -14.66 5.78
CA GLU A 66 -19.15 -14.36 4.64
C GLU A 66 -20.30 -13.47 5.06
N TYR A 67 -20.64 -12.48 4.23
CA TYR A 67 -21.83 -11.66 4.42
C TYR A 67 -22.24 -10.97 3.12
N THR A 68 -23.51 -10.60 3.00
CA THR A 68 -24.04 -9.81 1.88
C THR A 68 -24.36 -8.40 2.40
N PRO A 69 -23.62 -7.35 1.99
CA PRO A 69 -23.91 -5.97 2.37
C PRO A 69 -25.09 -5.41 1.57
N LYS A 70 -25.48 -4.16 1.87
CA LYS A 70 -26.56 -3.43 1.17
C LYS A 70 -26.29 -3.22 -0.33
N ASP A 71 -25.02 -3.30 -0.74
CA ASP A 71 -24.58 -3.26 -2.14
C ASP A 71 -24.81 -4.59 -2.88
N THR A 72 -25.52 -5.53 -2.25
CA THR A 72 -25.98 -6.85 -2.74
C THR A 72 -24.89 -7.80 -3.24
N TYR A 73 -23.61 -7.40 -3.18
CA TYR A 73 -22.50 -8.24 -3.61
C TYR A 73 -22.01 -9.13 -2.46
N LYS A 74 -22.22 -10.45 -2.58
CA LYS A 74 -21.79 -11.43 -1.58
C LYS A 74 -20.28 -11.37 -1.36
N ARG A 75 -19.88 -11.09 -0.12
CA ARG A 75 -18.48 -11.08 0.31
C ARG A 75 -18.13 -12.46 0.87
N LYS A 76 -17.08 -13.09 0.33
CA LYS A 76 -16.58 -14.38 0.81
C LYS A 76 -15.53 -14.21 1.91
N ALA A 77 -15.51 -15.12 2.87
CA ALA A 77 -14.47 -15.19 3.89
C ALA A 77 -13.11 -15.48 3.23
N GLY A 78 -12.02 -15.03 3.85
CA GLY A 78 -10.67 -15.17 3.31
C GLY A 78 -10.34 -14.27 2.12
N THR A 79 -11.29 -13.49 1.60
CA THR A 79 -11.01 -12.54 0.50
C THR A 79 -10.37 -11.25 0.99
N LEU A 80 -9.45 -10.69 0.21
CA LEU A 80 -8.80 -9.42 0.49
C LEU A 80 -9.81 -8.26 0.53
N ILE A 81 -9.66 -7.38 1.50
CA ILE A 81 -10.39 -6.12 1.60
C ILE A 81 -9.67 -5.08 0.74
N ASN A 82 -10.15 -4.93 -0.49
CA ASN A 82 -9.64 -3.92 -1.43
C ASN A 82 -9.80 -2.50 -0.87
N ARG A 83 -8.73 -1.72 -0.97
CA ARG A 83 -8.69 -0.29 -0.66
C ARG A 83 -8.87 0.50 -1.96
N GLY A 84 -9.59 1.62 -1.87
CA GLY A 84 -9.75 2.55 -2.98
C GLY A 84 -8.68 3.64 -2.92
N LEU A 85 -8.26 4.10 -4.09
CA LEU A 85 -7.38 5.27 -4.23
C LEU A 85 -8.19 6.57 -4.18
N THR A 86 -7.58 7.62 -3.61
CA THR A 86 -8.10 9.00 -3.68
C THR A 86 -8.09 9.53 -5.11
N GLY A 87 -8.82 10.61 -5.37
CA GLY A 87 -8.83 11.25 -6.70
C GLY A 87 -7.43 11.72 -7.13
N GLU A 88 -6.65 12.26 -6.20
CA GLU A 88 -5.27 12.68 -6.43
C GLU A 88 -4.35 11.49 -6.75
N GLN A 89 -4.45 10.41 -5.97
CA GLN A 89 -3.70 9.18 -6.22
C GLN A 89 -3.98 8.58 -7.60
N LYS A 90 -5.25 8.63 -8.06
CA LYS A 90 -5.61 8.19 -9.42
C LYS A 90 -4.96 9.06 -10.50
N LYS A 91 -4.95 10.39 -10.33
CA LYS A 91 -4.28 11.32 -11.26
C LYS A 91 -2.77 11.06 -11.34
N LEU A 92 -2.15 10.77 -10.20
CA LEU A 92 -0.74 10.42 -10.08
C LEU A 92 -0.43 8.96 -10.46
N LYS A 93 -1.42 8.20 -10.95
CA LYS A 93 -1.30 6.78 -11.35
C LYS A 93 -0.67 5.89 -10.27
N VAL A 94 -0.98 6.18 -9.01
CA VAL A 94 -0.48 5.44 -7.84
C VAL A 94 -1.02 4.03 -7.87
N LYS A 95 -0.19 3.05 -7.47
CA LYS A 95 -0.61 1.65 -7.27
C LYS A 95 -0.66 1.32 -5.79
N ILE A 96 -1.62 0.49 -5.39
CA ILE A 96 -1.64 -0.02 -4.02
C ILE A 96 -0.69 -1.21 -3.92
N TYR A 97 0.25 -1.15 -3.00
CA TYR A 97 1.10 -2.28 -2.65
C TYR A 97 0.56 -2.94 -1.37
N TYR A 98 0.12 -4.19 -1.48
CA TYR A 98 -0.26 -4.99 -0.32
C TYR A 98 0.93 -5.81 0.14
N ASN A 99 1.44 -5.50 1.31
CA ASN A 99 2.37 -6.39 1.98
C ASN A 99 1.58 -7.63 2.47
N LYS A 100 2.00 -8.82 2.03
CA LYS A 100 1.34 -10.10 2.28
C LYS A 100 2.14 -10.93 3.28
#